data_AF-A0A061NHW9-F1
#
_entry.id   AF-A0A061NHW9-F1
#
_cell.length_a   1.000
_cell.length_b   1.000
_cell.length_c   1.000
_cell.angle_alpha   90.00
_cell.angle_beta   90.00
_cell.angle_gamma   90.00
#
_symmetry.space_group_name_H-M   'P 1'
#
loop_
_entity.id
_entity.type
_entity.pdbx_description
1 polymer ?
#
loop_
_entity_poly.entity_id
_entity_poly.type
_entity_poly.pdbx_seq_one_letter_code
_entity_poly.pdbx_strand_id
1 'polypeptide(L)' 'MFSAKFESQDGYDKGIGELVYMLQHTRMMTEFEVAELTEKQLDYLLDPTSNSIGMLLQHIASIESCIK' A
#
# COMPACT_ATOMS: atom_id res chain seq x y z
N MET A 1 3.76 3.39 -19.18
CA MET A 1 5.00 2.60 -19.30
C MET A 1 5.79 2.74 -18.02
N PHE A 2 5.63 1.82 -17.07
CA PHE A 2 6.58 1.61 -15.97
C PHE A 2 7.47 0.45 -16.41
N SER A 3 8.76 0.70 -16.60
CA SER A 3 9.75 -0.31 -16.93
C SER A 3 10.76 -0.38 -15.79
N ALA A 4 10.31 -0.80 -14.61
CA ALA A 4 11.23 -1.22 -13.57
C ALA A 4 11.88 -2.54 -14.05
N LYS A 5 13.19 -2.53 -14.30
CA LYS A 5 13.93 -3.78 -14.49
C LYS A 5 13.84 -4.54 -13.18
N PHE A 6 13.09 -5.63 -13.21
CA PHE A 6 12.90 -6.52 -12.09
C PHE A 6 14.11 -7.47 -11.99
N GLU A 7 14.83 -7.39 -10.87
CA GLU A 7 15.70 -8.47 -10.42
C GLU A 7 14.96 -9.13 -9.25
N SER A 8 14.76 -10.46 -9.32
CA SER A 8 14.08 -11.16 -8.24
C SER A 8 14.84 -10.93 -6.94
N GLN A 9 14.13 -10.54 -5.89
CA GLN A 9 14.71 -10.58 -4.54
C GLN A 9 15.30 -11.98 -4.31
N ASP A 10 16.55 -12.00 -3.85
CA ASP A 10 17.31 -13.23 -3.66
C ASP A 10 16.48 -14.27 -2.90
N GLY A 11 16.28 -15.44 -3.51
CA GLY A 11 15.60 -16.57 -2.88
C GLY A 11 14.15 -16.84 -3.32
N TYR A 12 13.55 -16.02 -4.18
CA TYR A 12 12.21 -16.29 -4.75
C TYR A 12 12.26 -16.78 -6.20
N ASP A 13 11.31 -17.64 -6.58
CA ASP A 13 11.02 -17.90 -8.01
C ASP A 13 10.55 -16.59 -8.68
N LYS A 14 10.78 -16.46 -9.98
CA LYS A 14 10.55 -15.22 -10.75
C LYS A 14 9.16 -14.63 -10.50
N GLY A 15 8.10 -15.44 -10.63
CA GLY A 15 6.73 -14.97 -10.45
C GLY A 15 6.42 -14.53 -9.02
N ILE A 16 6.95 -15.25 -8.02
CA ILE A 16 6.78 -14.89 -6.60
C ILE A 16 7.56 -13.61 -6.29
N GLY A 17 8.79 -13.50 -6.81
CA GLY A 17 9.59 -12.30 -6.65
C GLY A 17 8.88 -11.07 -7.25
N GLU A 18 8.26 -11.21 -8.42
CA GLU A 18 7.51 -10.12 -9.08
C GLU A 18 6.35 -9.65 -8.19
N LEU A 19 5.60 -10.59 -7.59
CA LEU A 19 4.54 -10.28 -6.64
C LEU A 19 5.07 -9.56 -5.39
N VAL A 20 6.16 -10.07 -4.81
CA VAL A 20 6.80 -9.46 -3.62
C VAL A 20 7.24 -8.02 -3.90
N TYR A 21 7.86 -7.79 -5.06
CA TYR A 21 8.25 -6.44 -5.49
C TYR A 21 7.05 -5.53 -5.64
N MET A 22 5.98 -5.97 -6.32
CA MET A 22 4.77 -5.16 -6.48
C MET A 22 4.16 -4.78 -5.13
N LEU A 23 4.07 -5.73 -4.20
CA LEU A 23 3.54 -5.47 -2.85
C LEU A 23 4.40 -4.47 -2.07
N GLN A 24 5.74 -4.62 -2.10
CA GLN A 24 6.67 -3.68 -1.46
C GLN A 24 6.59 -2.29 -2.08
N HIS A 25 6.52 -2.21 -3.42
CA HIS A 25 6.39 -0.94 -4.13
C HIS A 25 5.05 -0.26 -3.82
N THR A 26 3.94 -1.00 -3.81
CA THR A 26 2.63 -0.47 -3.42
C THR A 26 2.64 0.08 -2.00
N ARG A 27 3.29 -0.59 -1.05
CA ARG A 27 3.45 -0.08 0.32
C ARG A 27 4.24 1.23 0.33
N MET A 28 5.44 1.23 -0.27
CA MET A 28 6.30 2.41 -0.33
C MET A 28 5.58 3.62 -0.94
N MET A 29 4.90 3.43 -2.07
CA MET A 29 4.17 4.50 -2.73
C MET A 29 2.99 4.98 -1.88
N THR A 30 2.26 4.07 -1.22
CA THR A 30 1.16 4.45 -0.32
C THR A 30 1.65 5.30 0.84
N GLU A 31 2.74 4.89 1.49
CA GLU A 31 3.38 5.67 2.56
C GLU A 31 3.85 7.04 2.08
N PHE A 32 4.47 7.10 0.90
CA PHE A 32 4.93 8.34 0.29
C PHE A 32 3.78 9.32 0.03
N GLU A 33 2.69 8.85 -0.57
CA GLU A 33 1.54 9.68 -0.93
C GLU A 33 0.79 10.25 0.29
N VAL A 34 0.83 9.56 1.44
CA VAL A 34 0.16 10.01 2.67
C VAL A 34 1.07 10.70 3.68
N ALA A 35 2.39 10.74 3.41
CA ALA A 35 3.40 11.18 4.38
C ALA A 35 3.21 12.61 4.90
N GLU A 36 2.67 13.51 4.07
CA GLU A 36 2.48 14.92 4.41
C GLU A 36 1.05 15.27 4.85
N LEU A 37 0.17 14.27 4.98
CA LEU A 37 -1.21 14.50 5.41
C LEU A 37 -1.29 14.73 6.92
N THR A 38 -2.05 15.74 7.32
CA THR A 38 -2.42 15.96 8.72
C THR A 38 -3.50 14.98 9.17
N GLU A 39 -3.63 14.74 10.48
CA GLU A 39 -4.72 13.92 11.06
C GLU A 39 -6.11 14.36 10.57
N LYS A 40 -6.34 15.67 10.52
CA LYS A 40 -7.61 16.22 10.01
C LYS A 40 -7.88 15.87 8.55
N GLN A 41 -6.85 15.77 7.71
CA GLN A 41 -6.98 15.34 6.32
C GLN A 41 -7.17 13.82 6.23
N LEU A 42 -6.52 13.06 7.11
CA LEU A 42 -6.72 11.60 7.20
C LEU A 42 -8.14 11.24 7.63
N ASP A 43 -8.75 12.04 8.50
CA ASP A 43 -10.11 11.85 9.03
C ASP A 43 -11.20 12.51 8.18
N TYR A 44 -10.83 13.16 7.07
CA TYR A 44 -11.81 13.80 6.19
C TYR A 44 -12.74 12.76 5.55
N LEU A 45 -14.04 13.06 5.55
CA LEU A 45 -15.09 12.30 4.87
C LEU A 45 -15.66 13.11 3.71
N LEU A 46 -15.63 12.54 2.50
CA LEU A 46 -16.24 13.15 1.32
C LEU A 46 -17.77 13.25 1.45
N ASP A 47 -18.38 12.22 2.03
CA ASP A 47 -19.79 12.14 2.40
C ASP A 47 -19.95 11.26 3.67
N PRO A 48 -21.11 11.28 4.35
CA PRO A 48 -21.31 10.56 5.61
C PRO A 48 -21.14 9.02 5.55
N THR A 49 -21.12 8.44 4.35
CA THR A 49 -21.00 6.99 4.12
C THR A 49 -19.67 6.58 3.51
N SER A 50 -18.81 7.54 3.15
CA SER A 50 -17.48 7.30 2.64
C SER A 50 -16.52 6.81 3.73
N ASN A 51 -15.43 6.15 3.31
CA ASN A 51 -14.29 5.88 4.19
C ASN A 51 -13.33 7.06 4.17
N SER A 52 -12.81 7.45 5.33
CA SER A 52 -11.69 8.39 5.38
C SER A 52 -10.40 7.74 4.86
N ILE A 53 -9.38 8.54 4.57
CA ILE A 53 -8.07 8.01 4.16
C ILE A 53 -7.50 7.13 5.28
N GLY A 54 -7.61 7.57 6.54
CA GLY A 54 -7.19 6.78 7.70
C GLY A 54 -7.91 5.42 7.80
N MET A 55 -9.22 5.37 7.53
CA MET A 55 -9.98 4.12 7.50
C MET A 55 -9.49 3.16 6.40
N LEU A 56 -9.17 3.69 5.21
CA LEU A 56 -8.64 2.88 4.11
C LEU A 56 -7.23 2.33 4.41
N LEU A 57 -6.36 3.15 5.02
CA LEU A 57 -5.04 2.69 5.47
C LEU A 57 -5.16 1.58 6.52
N GLN A 58 -6.07 1.74 7.49
CA GLN A 58 -6.35 0.71 8.48
C GLN A 58 -6.91 -0.56 7.83
N HIS A 59 -7.77 -0.44 6.81
CA HIS A 59 -8.30 -1.57 6.07
C HIS A 59 -7.17 -2.37 5.39
N ILE A 60 -6.25 -1.69 4.70
CA ILE A 60 -5.08 -2.33 4.06
C ILE A 60 -4.22 -3.08 5.09
N ALA A 61 -3.87 -2.43 6.21
CA ALA A 61 -3.07 -3.04 7.27
C ALA A 61 -3.77 -4.26 7.92
N SER A 62 -5.10 -4.19 8.03
CA SER A 62 -5.92 -5.28 8.58
C SER A 62 -5.94 -6.49 7.63
N ILE A 63 -5.99 -6.27 6.31
CA ILE A 63 -5.91 -7.36 5.33
C ILE A 63 -4.55 -8.08 5.43
N GLU A 64 -3.44 -7.34 5.49
CA GLU A 64 -2.12 -7.95 5.62
C GLU A 64 -1.98 -8.73 6.93
N SER A 65 -2.54 -8.22 8.02
CA SER A 65 -2.49 -8.86 9.34
C SER A 65 -3.38 -10.11 9.43
N CYS A 66 -4.50 -10.15 8.69
CA CYS A 66 -5.41 -11.30 8.66
C CYS A 66 -4.80 -12.52 7.94
N ILE A 67 -3.83 -12.29 7.05
CA ILE A 67 -3.16 -13.35 6.27
C ILE A 67 -1.97 -13.96 7.05
N LYS A 68 -1.57 -13.36 8.18
CA LYS A 68 -0.55 -13.89 9.09
C LYS A 68 -1.16 -14.83 10.13
#